data_AF-A0A2J8LTB3-F1
#
_entry.id   AF-A0A2J8LTB3-F1
#
_cell.length_a   1.000
_cell.length_b   1.000
_cell.length_c   1.000
_cell.angle_alpha   90.00
_cell.angle_beta   90.00
_cell.angle_gamma   90.00
#
_symmetry.space_group_name_H-M   'P 1'
#
loop_
_entity.id
_entity.type
_entity.pdbx_description
1 polymer ?
#
loop_
_entity_poly.entity_id
_entity_poly.type
_entity_poly.pdbx_seq_one_letter_code
_entity_poly.pdbx_strand_id
1 'polypeptide(L)'
;MEQPRKAVVVTGFGPFGEHTVNASWIAVQELEKLGLGDSVDLHVYEIPVEYQTVQRLIPALWEKHSPQLVVHVGVSGMATTVTLEKCGHNKGYKGLDNCRFCPGSQCCVEDGPESIDSIIDMDAVCKRVTTLGLDVSVTISQDAGR
;
A
#
# COMPACT_ATOMS: atom_id res chain seq x y z
N MET A 1 -8.30 23.85 -23.16
CA MET A 1 -7.23 22.85 -23.01
C MET A 1 -7.57 22.07 -21.76
N GLU A 2 -7.82 20.76 -21.87
CA GLU A 2 -8.00 19.91 -20.68
C GLU A 2 -6.71 19.92 -19.87
N GLN A 3 -6.82 20.10 -18.55
CA GLN A 3 -5.66 19.97 -17.68
C GLN A 3 -5.22 18.50 -17.67
N PRO A 4 -3.92 18.20 -17.74
CA PRO A 4 -3.45 16.82 -17.66
C PRO A 4 -3.90 16.20 -16.33
N ARG A 5 -4.52 15.02 -16.41
CA ARG A 5 -5.00 14.28 -15.23
C ARG A 5 -3.81 13.84 -14.39
N LYS A 6 -3.99 13.84 -13.08
CA LYS A 6 -2.97 13.44 -12.11
C LYS A 6 -2.98 11.92 -11.95
N ALA A 7 -1.93 11.25 -12.40
CA ALA A 7 -1.81 9.80 -12.27
C ALA A 7 -1.67 9.39 -10.79
N VAL A 8 -2.56 8.49 -10.33
CA VAL A 8 -2.55 7.91 -8.99
C VAL A 8 -2.56 6.39 -9.13
N VAL A 9 -1.62 5.72 -8.49
CA VAL A 9 -1.57 4.26 -8.44
C VAL A 9 -2.01 3.78 -7.08
N VAL A 10 -2.98 2.86 -7.04
CA VAL A 10 -3.41 2.22 -5.79
C VAL A 10 -3.29 0.70 -5.92
N THR A 11 -2.64 0.05 -4.97
CA THR A 11 -2.48 -1.41 -4.99
C THR A 11 -3.18 -2.06 -3.82
N GLY A 12 -3.77 -3.22 -4.04
CA GLY A 12 -4.20 -4.13 -2.98
C GLY A 12 -3.48 -5.47 -3.14
N PHE A 13 -3.27 -6.19 -2.05
CA PHE A 13 -2.72 -7.54 -2.13
C PHE A 13 -3.79 -8.55 -2.52
N GLY A 14 -3.41 -9.53 -3.33
CA GLY A 14 -4.21 -10.72 -3.59
C GLY A 14 -4.21 -11.72 -2.42
N PRO A 15 -4.68 -12.96 -2.66
CA PRO A 15 -4.74 -14.04 -1.67
C PRO A 15 -3.40 -14.33 -0.97
N PHE A 16 -3.46 -14.75 0.30
CA PHE A 16 -2.27 -15.13 1.08
C PHE A 16 -2.58 -16.23 2.09
N GLY A 17 -1.70 -17.22 2.17
CA GLY A 17 -1.88 -18.37 3.06
C GLY A 17 -3.17 -19.11 2.77
N GLU A 18 -4.04 -19.24 3.77
CA GLU A 18 -5.35 -19.90 3.63
C GLU A 18 -6.46 -18.93 3.18
N HIS A 19 -6.18 -17.63 3.13
CA HIS A 19 -7.16 -16.62 2.76
C HIS A 19 -7.26 -16.49 1.25
N THR A 20 -8.35 -16.99 0.67
CA THR A 20 -8.65 -16.93 -0.78
C THR A 20 -9.14 -15.56 -1.23
N VAL A 21 -9.42 -14.65 -0.30
CA VAL A 21 -9.83 -13.27 -0.55
C VAL A 21 -9.06 -12.37 0.40
N ASN A 22 -8.59 -11.24 -0.11
CA ASN A 22 -7.86 -10.25 0.68
C ASN A 22 -8.65 -8.93 0.69
N ALA A 23 -8.97 -8.45 1.89
CA ALA A 23 -9.77 -7.25 2.09
C ALA A 23 -9.16 -6.00 1.44
N SER A 24 -7.82 -5.94 1.35
CA SER A 24 -7.15 -4.82 0.70
C SER A 24 -7.48 -4.74 -0.79
N TRP A 25 -7.50 -5.86 -1.51
CA TRP A 25 -7.87 -5.85 -2.92
C TRP A 25 -9.35 -5.52 -3.12
N ILE A 26 -10.24 -6.06 -2.29
CA ILE A 26 -11.67 -5.71 -2.34
C ILE A 26 -11.88 -4.20 -2.16
N ALA A 27 -11.19 -3.58 -1.18
CA ALA A 27 -11.29 -2.15 -0.96
C ALA A 27 -10.81 -1.32 -2.17
N VAL A 28 -9.73 -1.78 -2.83
CA VAL A 28 -9.18 -1.12 -4.02
C VAL A 28 -10.09 -1.27 -5.24
N GLN A 29 -10.75 -2.42 -5.41
CA GLN A 29 -11.77 -2.60 -6.46
C GLN A 29 -12.98 -1.69 -6.25
N GLU A 30 -13.43 -1.49 -5.01
CA GLU A 30 -14.51 -0.54 -4.73
C GLU A 30 -14.07 0.91 -4.99
N LEU A 31 -12.82 1.27 -4.66
CA LEU A 31 -12.26 2.57 -5.01
C LEU A 31 -12.24 2.81 -6.52
N GLU A 32 -11.88 1.81 -7.33
CA GLU A 32 -11.89 1.92 -8.79
C GLU A 32 -13.29 2.25 -9.32
N LYS A 33 -14.34 1.62 -8.78
CA LYS A 33 -15.74 1.89 -9.15
C LYS A 33 -16.19 3.29 -8.76
N LEU A 34 -15.79 3.76 -7.58
CA LEU A 34 -16.15 5.08 -7.06
C LEU A 34 -15.42 6.21 -7.80
N GLY A 35 -14.16 5.98 -8.16
CA GLY A 35 -13.29 6.97 -8.78
C GLY A 35 -12.88 8.12 -7.84
N LEU A 36 -11.98 8.97 -8.32
CA LEU A 36 -11.45 10.14 -7.59
C LEU A 36 -11.76 11.48 -8.31
N GLY A 37 -12.76 11.46 -9.19
CA GLY A 37 -13.17 12.58 -10.03
C GLY A 37 -12.29 12.77 -11.28
N ASP A 38 -12.73 13.66 -12.17
CA ASP A 38 -12.17 13.78 -13.53
C ASP A 38 -10.72 14.25 -13.56
N SER A 39 -10.26 14.96 -12.52
CA SER A 39 -8.88 15.46 -12.43
C SER A 39 -7.83 14.39 -12.11
N VAL A 40 -8.24 13.19 -11.73
CA VAL A 40 -7.34 12.10 -11.32
C VAL A 40 -7.45 10.95 -12.31
N ASP A 41 -6.32 10.47 -12.81
CA ASP A 41 -6.23 9.22 -13.57
C ASP A 41 -5.86 8.09 -12.60
N LEU A 42 -6.86 7.30 -12.22
CA LEU A 42 -6.71 6.25 -11.21
C LEU A 42 -6.33 4.94 -11.88
N HIS A 43 -5.20 4.37 -11.47
CA HIS A 43 -4.76 3.04 -11.90
C HIS A 43 -4.70 2.12 -10.68
N VAL A 44 -5.44 1.01 -10.72
CA VAL A 44 -5.44 0.03 -9.63
C VAL A 44 -4.78 -1.29 -10.04
N TYR A 45 -4.11 -1.94 -9.09
CA TYR A 45 -3.45 -3.23 -9.32
C TYR A 45 -3.63 -4.17 -8.13
N GLU A 46 -4.02 -5.41 -8.42
CA GLU A 46 -3.83 -6.53 -7.51
C GLU A 46 -2.37 -6.97 -7.59
N ILE A 47 -1.69 -7.01 -6.44
CA ILE A 47 -0.31 -7.48 -6.37
C ILE A 47 -0.22 -8.78 -5.58
N PRO A 48 0.63 -9.74 -5.98
CA PRO A 48 0.77 -10.99 -5.25
C PRO A 48 1.53 -10.77 -3.94
N VAL A 49 1.27 -11.61 -2.93
CA VAL A 49 2.11 -11.70 -1.74
C VAL A 49 3.33 -12.55 -2.07
N GLU A 50 4.27 -11.94 -2.80
CA GLU A 50 5.50 -12.54 -3.32
C GLU A 50 6.63 -11.50 -3.39
N TYR A 51 7.69 -11.67 -2.59
CA TYR A 51 8.72 -10.64 -2.45
C TYR A 51 9.39 -10.29 -3.78
N GLN A 52 9.83 -11.30 -4.52
CA GLN A 52 10.57 -11.12 -5.78
C GLN A 52 9.69 -10.54 -6.90
N THR A 53 8.40 -10.89 -6.91
CA THR A 53 7.47 -10.38 -7.91
C THR A 53 7.17 -8.89 -7.65
N VAL A 54 6.90 -8.53 -6.40
CA VAL A 54 6.65 -7.13 -6.00
C VAL A 54 7.88 -6.25 -6.27
N GLN A 55 9.10 -6.75 -6.01
CA GLN A 55 10.35 -6.02 -6.25
C GLN A 55 10.54 -5.61 -7.73
N ARG A 56 9.96 -6.36 -8.67
CA ARG A 56 9.97 -6.01 -10.11
C ARG A 56 8.74 -5.21 -10.52
N LEU A 57 7.57 -5.59 -9.99
CA LEU A 57 6.29 -5.03 -10.40
C LEU A 57 6.15 -3.55 -10.03
N ILE A 58 6.50 -3.19 -8.79
CA ILE A 58 6.31 -1.81 -8.33
C ILE A 58 7.14 -0.81 -9.15
N PRO A 59 8.46 -1.00 -9.36
CA PRO A 59 9.23 -0.12 -10.25
C PRO A 59 8.64 -0.01 -11.67
N ALA A 60 8.17 -1.12 -12.25
CA ALA A 60 7.56 -1.09 -13.58
C ALA A 60 6.26 -0.27 -13.62
N LEU A 61 5.46 -0.25 -12.53
CA LEU A 61 4.29 0.62 -12.43
C LEU A 61 4.68 2.11 -12.33
N TRP A 62 5.76 2.42 -11.61
CA TRP A 62 6.30 3.78 -11.55
C TRP A 62 6.79 4.25 -12.91
N GLU A 63 7.55 3.42 -13.64
CA GLU A 63 8.01 3.73 -15.00
C GLU A 63 6.84 3.91 -15.97
N LYS A 64 5.83 3.03 -15.89
CA LYS A 64 4.68 3.05 -16.79
C LYS A 64 3.80 4.29 -16.62
N HIS A 65 3.54 4.70 -15.38
CA HIS A 65 2.52 5.73 -15.09
C HIS A 65 3.10 7.07 -14.65
N SER A 66 4.37 7.13 -14.24
CA SER A 66 4.97 8.32 -13.61
C SER A 66 4.04 8.94 -12.55
N PRO A 67 3.56 8.16 -11.56
CA PRO A 67 2.48 8.58 -10.68
C PRO A 67 2.87 9.75 -9.78
N GLN A 68 1.92 10.63 -9.49
CA GLN A 68 2.08 11.70 -8.51
C GLN A 68 1.83 11.22 -7.08
N LEU A 69 1.07 10.13 -6.93
CA LEU A 69 0.77 9.50 -5.65
C LEU A 69 0.67 7.99 -5.85
N VAL A 70 1.25 7.24 -4.91
CA VAL A 70 1.09 5.79 -4.81
C VAL A 70 0.56 5.46 -3.42
N VAL A 71 -0.49 4.64 -3.35
CA VAL A 71 -1.06 4.14 -2.10
C VAL A 71 -1.07 2.62 -2.12
N HIS A 72 -0.36 2.00 -1.19
CA HIS A 72 -0.36 0.56 -1.01
C HIS A 72 -1.31 0.20 0.13
N VAL A 73 -2.33 -0.60 -0.17
CA VAL A 73 -3.32 -1.06 0.79
C VAL A 73 -2.98 -2.49 1.18
N GLY A 74 -2.88 -2.73 2.48
CA GLY A 74 -2.65 -4.05 3.07
C GLY A 74 -3.78 -4.43 4.03
N VAL A 75 -3.72 -5.65 4.54
CA VAL A 75 -4.61 -6.13 5.60
C VAL A 75 -3.78 -6.61 6.79
N SER A 76 -4.25 -6.34 7.99
CA SER A 76 -3.69 -6.88 9.23
C SER A 76 -4.81 -7.52 10.03
N GLY A 77 -4.65 -8.80 10.40
CA GLY A 77 -5.61 -9.51 11.25
C GLY A 77 -5.68 -8.96 12.69
N MET A 78 -4.75 -8.10 13.08
CA MET A 78 -4.72 -7.45 14.40
C MET A 78 -5.34 -6.06 14.39
N ALA A 79 -5.48 -5.44 13.22
CA ALA A 79 -5.99 -4.08 13.10
C ALA A 79 -7.50 -4.06 13.34
N THR A 80 -7.95 -3.16 14.21
CA THR A 80 -9.38 -2.91 14.48
C THR A 80 -9.89 -1.63 13.82
N THR A 81 -8.99 -0.87 13.19
CA THR A 81 -9.22 0.43 12.56
C THR A 81 -8.37 0.54 11.29
N VAL A 82 -8.61 1.55 10.46
CA VAL A 82 -7.72 1.85 9.33
C VAL A 82 -6.43 2.45 9.88
N THR A 83 -5.30 1.82 9.60
CA THR A 83 -3.99 2.29 10.04
C THR A 83 -3.26 3.00 8.90
N LEU A 84 -2.79 4.22 9.18
CA LEU A 84 -1.94 5.01 8.30
C LEU A 84 -0.48 4.84 8.72
N GLU A 85 0.29 4.12 7.91
CA GLU A 85 1.70 3.84 8.20
C GLU A 85 2.58 5.05 7.89
N LYS A 86 3.40 5.44 8.88
CA LYS A 86 4.32 6.57 8.77
C LYS A 86 5.66 6.20 8.17
N CYS A 87 6.06 4.93 8.26
CA CYS A 87 7.34 4.47 7.73
C CYS A 87 7.32 2.99 7.37
N GLY A 88 8.18 2.62 6.43
CA GLY A 88 8.50 1.24 6.09
C GLY A 88 9.86 0.86 6.66
N HIS A 89 9.99 -0.37 7.16
CA HIS A 89 11.26 -0.87 7.70
C HIS A 89 11.90 -1.88 6.76
N ASN A 90 13.22 -1.80 6.66
CA ASN A 90 13.98 -2.64 5.76
C ASN A 90 14.36 -3.99 6.37
N LYS A 91 14.32 -4.14 7.71
CA LYS A 91 14.77 -5.37 8.40
C LYS A 91 13.66 -6.02 9.21
N GLY A 92 13.74 -7.35 9.35
CA GLY A 92 12.90 -8.15 10.24
C GLY A 92 12.02 -9.19 9.52
N TYR A 93 12.18 -9.35 8.21
CA TYR A 93 11.39 -10.26 7.40
C TYR A 93 11.72 -11.72 7.74
N LYS A 94 10.70 -12.46 8.18
CA LYS A 94 10.80 -13.88 8.57
C LYS A 94 9.67 -14.74 7.99
N GLY A 95 8.62 -14.12 7.45
CA GLY A 95 7.47 -14.81 6.90
C GLY A 95 7.74 -15.31 5.48
N LEU A 96 7.34 -16.55 5.21
CA LEU A 96 7.32 -17.09 3.86
C LEU A 96 6.19 -16.43 3.06
N ASP A 97 6.48 -16.09 1.81
CA ASP A 97 5.50 -15.64 0.83
C ASP A 97 4.75 -16.83 0.19
N ASN A 98 3.87 -16.54 -0.77
CA ASN A 98 3.09 -17.58 -1.48
C ASN A 98 3.97 -18.55 -2.30
N CYS A 99 5.19 -18.15 -2.66
CA CYS A 99 6.18 -18.99 -3.34
C CYS A 99 7.09 -19.75 -2.37
N ARG A 100 6.79 -19.74 -1.06
CA ARG A 100 7.64 -20.31 -0.01
C ARG A 100 9.03 -19.68 0.03
N PHE A 101 9.13 -18.41 -0.36
CA PHE A 101 10.36 -17.63 -0.30
C PHE A 101 10.32 -16.64 0.86
N CYS A 102 11.48 -16.46 1.50
CA CYS A 102 11.73 -15.40 2.47
C CYS A 102 13.16 -14.89 2.26
N PRO A 103 13.42 -13.57 2.30
CA PRO A 103 14.77 -13.04 2.15
C PRO A 103 15.72 -13.61 3.23
N GLY A 104 16.83 -14.23 2.79
CA GLY A 104 17.79 -14.86 3.71
C GLY A 104 18.53 -13.85 4.61
N SER A 105 18.69 -12.62 4.12
CA SER A 105 19.22 -11.48 4.88
C SER A 105 18.24 -10.89 5.89
N GLN A 106 16.98 -11.34 5.87
CA GLN A 106 15.86 -10.72 6.60
C GLN A 106 15.66 -9.25 6.24
N CYS A 107 16.19 -8.82 5.09
CA CYS A 107 16.09 -7.46 4.56
C CYS A 107 15.14 -7.39 3.36
N CYS A 108 14.43 -6.27 3.20
CA CYS A 108 13.61 -6.00 2.02
C CYS A 108 14.47 -5.64 0.82
N VAL A 109 15.44 -4.75 1.02
CA VAL A 109 16.41 -4.29 0.02
C VAL A 109 17.81 -4.34 0.63
N GLU A 110 18.69 -5.13 0.02
CA GLU A 110 20.12 -5.16 0.38
C GLU A 110 20.73 -3.76 0.27
N ASP A 111 21.54 -3.38 1.26
CA ASP A 111 22.20 -2.07 1.34
C ASP A 111 21.24 -0.85 1.35
N GLY A 112 19.93 -1.09 1.49
CA GLY A 112 18.93 -0.04 1.66
C GLY A 112 18.97 0.61 3.06
N PRO A 113 18.37 1.80 3.23
CA PRO A 113 18.27 2.46 4.53
C PRO A 113 17.49 1.58 5.53
N GLU A 114 17.70 1.77 6.83
CA GLU A 114 17.01 0.94 7.85
C GLU A 114 15.48 1.13 7.84
N SER A 115 15.04 2.36 7.56
CA SER A 115 13.65 2.72 7.35
C SER A 115 13.54 3.84 6.32
N ILE A 116 12.35 3.97 5.75
CA ILE A 116 11.96 5.13 4.94
C ILE A 116 10.67 5.72 5.52
N ASP A 117 10.63 7.04 5.64
CA ASP A 117 9.42 7.73 6.08
C ASP A 117 8.51 8.03 4.91
N SER A 118 7.21 7.95 5.14
CA SER A 118 6.20 8.46 4.22
C SER A 118 6.39 9.97 4.05
N ILE A 119 6.40 10.41 2.79
CA ILE A 119 6.38 11.84 2.45
C ILE A 119 5.05 12.51 2.80
N ILE A 120 3.99 11.70 2.99
CA ILE A 120 2.65 12.17 3.35
C ILE A 120 2.61 12.33 4.87
N ASP A 121 2.17 13.51 5.31
CA ASP A 121 1.87 13.79 6.71
C ASP A 121 0.63 13.01 7.17
N MET A 122 0.87 11.79 7.67
CA MET A 122 -0.19 10.90 8.14
C MET A 122 -0.91 11.43 9.37
N ASP A 123 -0.27 12.27 10.20
CA ASP A 123 -0.95 12.95 11.31
C ASP A 123 -2.01 13.93 10.78
N ALA A 124 -1.66 14.72 9.76
CA ALA A 124 -2.59 15.62 9.09
C ALA A 124 -3.73 14.86 8.38
N VAL A 125 -3.42 13.76 7.70
CA VAL A 125 -4.45 12.90 7.07
C VAL A 125 -5.39 12.30 8.12
N CYS A 126 -4.85 11.70 9.18
CA CYS A 126 -5.61 11.11 10.28
C CYS A 126 -6.54 12.15 10.93
N LYS A 127 -6.00 13.33 11.26
CA LYS A 127 -6.77 14.44 11.82
C LYS A 127 -7.89 14.85 10.88
N ARG A 128 -7.60 15.02 9.59
CA ARG A 128 -8.59 15.43 8.58
C ARG A 128 -9.72 14.42 8.46
N VAL A 129 -9.40 13.12 8.33
CA VAL A 129 -10.41 12.06 8.22
C VAL A 129 -11.29 12.00 9.47
N THR A 130 -10.68 12.04 10.65
CA THR A 130 -11.40 12.07 11.93
C THR A 130 -12.36 13.27 12.02
N THR A 131 -11.94 14.45 11.54
CA THR A 131 -12.80 15.65 11.57
C THR A 131 -13.94 15.66 10.56
N LEU A 132 -13.90 14.81 9.54
CA LEU A 132 -14.99 14.69 8.56
C LEU A 132 -16.22 13.97 9.15
N GLY A 133 -16.11 13.37 10.34
CA GLY A 133 -17.22 12.66 10.98
C GLY A 133 -17.67 11.42 10.19
N LEU A 134 -16.76 10.83 9.42
CA LEU A 134 -17.02 9.55 8.76
C LEU A 134 -17.14 8.46 9.83
N ASP A 135 -17.98 7.46 9.58
CA ASP A 135 -18.10 6.27 10.43
C ASP A 135 -16.93 5.30 10.21
N VAL A 136 -15.71 5.85 10.29
CA VAL A 136 -14.43 5.16 10.09
C VAL A 136 -13.47 5.65 11.15
N SER A 137 -12.97 4.71 11.96
CA SER A 137 -11.88 4.98 12.88
C SER A 137 -10.55 4.84 12.15
N VAL A 138 -9.68 5.84 12.30
CA VAL A 138 -8.34 5.89 11.68
C VAL A 138 -7.30 6.14 12.76
N THR A 139 -6.18 5.43 12.68
CA THR A 139 -5.01 5.63 13.54
C THR A 139 -3.75 5.76 12.70
N ILE A 140 -2.68 6.25 13.30
CA ILE A 140 -1.33 6.25 12.72
C ILE A 140 -0.50 5.13 13.34
N SER A 141 0.48 4.63 12.60
CA SER A 141 1.46 3.64 13.07
C SER A 141 2.86 3.96 12.55
N GLN A 142 3.88 3.55 13.30
CA GLN A 142 5.28 3.57 12.86
C GLN A 142 5.77 2.16 12.55
N ASP A 143 4.90 1.18 12.43
CA ASP A 143 5.27 -0.19 12.13
C ASP A 143 4.23 -0.86 11.25
N ALA A 144 4.57 -0.96 9.96
CA ALA A 144 3.75 -1.66 8.96
C ALA A 144 3.83 -3.19 9.05
N GLY A 145 4.61 -3.74 10.00
CA GLY A 145 4.97 -5.15 10.04
C GLY A 145 6.08 -5.51 9.05
N ARG A 146 6.54 -6.76 9.12
CA ARG A 146 7.58 -7.38 8.28
C ARG A 146 7.36 -8.88 8.18
#